data_AF-A0A7X8QUU9-F1
#
_entry.id   AF-A0A7X8QUU9-F1
#
_cell.length_a   1.000
_cell.length_b   1.000
_cell.length_c   1.000
_cell.angle_alpha   90.00
_cell.angle_beta   90.00
_cell.angle_gamma   90.00
#
_symmetry.space_group_name_H-M   'P 1'
#
loop_
_entity.id
_entity.type
_entity.pdbx_description
1 polymer ?
#
loop_
_entity_poly.entity_id
_entity_poly.type
_entity_poly.pdbx_seq_one_letter_code
_entity_poly.pdbx_strand_id
1 'polypeptide(L)'
;MTVKSRYQKLNQQLYHSSQEAIRTAQQAHNAVTQAQSSLLPQEIQYAEHKVCEALSYLRQVQDQLQNQDIAPEIRQSLKQEESRLMQEYELF
;
A
#
# COMPACT_ATOMS: atom_id res chain seq x y z
N MET A 1 -4.78 32.88 -9.60
CA MET A 1 -4.21 31.71 -8.88
C MET A 1 -3.46 30.85 -9.89
N THR A 2 -2.14 30.79 -9.76
CA THR A 2 -1.19 30.26 -10.73
C THR A 2 -1.14 28.73 -10.70
N VAL A 3 -1.10 28.14 -11.90
CA VAL A 3 -0.97 26.71 -12.21
C VAL A 3 0.05 25.98 -11.33
N LYS A 4 1.14 26.64 -10.92
CA LYS A 4 2.15 26.13 -9.96
C LYS A 4 1.56 25.63 -8.63
N SER A 5 0.54 26.29 -8.09
CA SER A 5 -0.09 25.89 -6.81
C SER A 5 -0.89 24.58 -6.94
N ARG A 6 -1.44 24.30 -8.13
CA ARG A 6 -2.21 23.07 -8.38
C ARG A 6 -1.29 21.85 -8.47
N TYR A 7 -0.15 21.97 -9.15
CA TYR A 7 0.86 20.92 -9.22
C TYR A 7 1.49 20.60 -7.85
N GLN A 8 1.75 21.63 -7.03
CA GLN A 8 2.27 21.42 -5.67
C GLN A 8 1.26 20.69 -4.77
N LYS A 9 -0.02 21.04 -4.82
CA LYS A 9 -1.07 20.35 -4.07
C LYS A 9 -1.28 18.92 -4.53
N LEU A 10 -1.25 18.67 -5.84
CA LEU A 10 -1.36 17.34 -6.41
C LEU A 10 -0.20 16.45 -5.95
N ASN A 11 1.04 16.93 -6.03
CA ASN A 11 2.21 16.17 -5.57
C ASN A 11 2.16 15.88 -4.07
N GLN A 12 1.66 16.81 -3.24
CA GLN A 12 1.47 16.57 -1.81
C GLN A 12 0.40 15.51 -1.53
N GLN A 13 -0.71 15.53 -2.27
CA GLN A 13 -1.77 14.53 -2.14
C GLN A 13 -1.29 13.14 -2.53
N LEU A 14 -0.54 13.04 -3.63
CA LEU A 14 0.05 11.78 -4.07
C LEU A 14 1.08 11.24 -3.09
N TYR A 15 1.91 12.12 -2.52
CA TYR A 15 2.88 11.74 -1.50
C TYR A 15 2.18 11.21 -0.25
N HIS A 16 1.15 11.91 0.23
CA HIS A 16 0.34 11.43 1.36
C HIS A 16 -0.34 10.09 1.05
N SER A 17 -0.95 9.94 -0.12
CA SER A 17 -1.61 8.70 -0.51
C SER A 17 -0.62 7.53 -0.63
N SER A 18 0.60 7.79 -1.11
CA SER A 18 1.67 6.78 -1.15
C SER A 18 2.12 6.38 0.26
N GLN A 19 2.26 7.33 1.17
CA GLN A 19 2.60 7.05 2.57
C GLN A 19 1.49 6.28 3.29
N GLU A 20 0.23 6.63 3.04
CA GLU A 20 -0.92 5.90 3.57
C GLU A 20 -0.92 4.46 3.04
N ALA A 21 -0.63 4.24 1.76
CA ALA A 21 -0.61 2.90 1.20
C ALA A 21 0.49 2.02 1.80
N ILE A 22 1.69 2.59 2.00
CA ILE A 22 2.78 1.90 2.70
C ILE A 22 2.39 1.61 4.15
N ARG A 23 1.73 2.54 4.84
CA ARG A 23 1.27 2.32 6.21
C ARG A 23 0.25 1.19 6.30
N THR A 24 -0.72 1.15 5.38
CA THR A 24 -1.71 0.07 5.31
C THR A 24 -1.05 -1.28 5.02
N ALA A 25 -0.04 -1.31 4.15
CA ALA A 25 0.76 -2.50 3.89
C ALA A 25 1.49 -3.02 5.14
N GLN A 26 2.10 -2.13 5.91
CA GLN A 26 2.76 -2.48 7.17
C GLN A 26 1.77 -3.00 8.22
N GLN A 27 0.56 -2.45 8.27
CA GLN A 27 -0.48 -2.95 9.17
C GLN A 27 -0.94 -4.35 8.80
N ALA A 28 -1.10 -4.62 7.49
CA ALA A 28 -1.39 -5.96 7.01
C ALA A 28 -0.28 -6.94 7.36
N HIS A 29 0.99 -6.58 7.16
CA HIS A 29 2.14 -7.40 7.57
C HIS A 29 2.12 -7.78 9.05
N ASN A 30 1.83 -6.82 9.93
CA ASN A 30 1.72 -7.09 11.36
C ASN A 30 0.56 -8.06 11.68
N ALA A 31 -0.57 -7.93 10.99
CA ALA A 31 -1.70 -8.84 11.13
C ALA A 31 -1.34 -10.26 10.67
N VAL A 32 -0.62 -10.41 9.55
CA VAL A 32 -0.09 -11.71 9.07
C VAL A 32 0.84 -12.33 10.08
N THR A 33 1.79 -11.56 10.61
CA THR A 33 2.77 -12.04 11.60
C THR A 33 2.07 -12.51 12.88
N GLN A 34 1.04 -11.78 13.33
CA GLN A 34 0.23 -12.16 14.49
C GLN A 34 -0.56 -13.45 14.20
N ALA A 35 -1.23 -13.53 13.05
CA ALA A 35 -2.00 -14.70 12.65
C ALA A 35 -1.14 -15.97 12.51
N GLN A 36 0.06 -15.85 11.94
CA GLN A 36 1.03 -16.94 11.86
C GLN A 36 1.52 -17.40 13.24
N SER A 37 1.57 -16.48 14.22
CA SER A 37 2.01 -16.79 15.59
C SER A 37 0.93 -17.46 16.43
N SER A 38 -0.34 -17.07 16.26
CA SER A 38 -1.46 -17.60 17.04
C SER A 38 -2.12 -18.83 16.41
N LEU A 39 -2.03 -18.96 15.07
CA LEU A 39 -2.73 -19.96 14.26
C LEU A 39 -4.26 -19.97 14.47
N LEU A 40 -4.82 -18.86 14.96
CA LEU A 40 -6.26 -18.75 15.18
C LEU A 40 -6.97 -18.48 13.84
N PRO A 41 -8.00 -19.24 13.47
CA PRO A 41 -8.72 -19.06 12.20
C PRO A 41 -9.28 -17.64 12.01
N GLN A 42 -9.69 -16.99 13.09
CA GLN A 42 -10.21 -15.62 13.08
C GLN A 42 -9.12 -14.59 12.78
N GLU A 43 -7.91 -14.79 13.29
CA GLU A 43 -6.78 -13.90 13.04
C GLU A 43 -6.21 -14.12 11.64
N ILE A 44 -6.22 -15.35 11.14
CA ILE A 44 -5.89 -15.68 9.74
C ILE A 44 -6.84 -14.97 8.78
N GLN A 45 -8.16 -15.10 8.97
CA GLN A 45 -9.16 -14.39 8.15
C GLN A 45 -9.01 -12.87 8.23
N TYR A 46 -8.71 -12.34 9.41
CA TYR A 46 -8.46 -10.91 9.59
C TYR A 46 -7.19 -10.45 8.85
N ALA A 47 -6.12 -11.24 8.90
CA ALA A 47 -4.88 -10.96 8.21
C ALA A 47 -5.05 -11.03 6.68
N GLU A 48 -5.71 -12.07 6.16
CA GLU A 48 -6.09 -12.17 4.74
C GLU A 48 -6.88 -10.94 4.27
N HIS A 49 -7.87 -10.52 5.05
CA HIS A 49 -8.66 -9.34 4.72
C HIS A 49 -7.80 -8.08 4.68
N LYS A 50 -6.89 -7.90 5.64
CA LYS A 50 -5.99 -6.75 5.69
C LYS A 50 -4.98 -6.74 4.53
N VAL A 51 -4.46 -7.89 4.14
CA VAL A 51 -3.58 -8.01 2.98
C VAL A 51 -4.33 -7.65 1.69
N CYS A 52 -5.55 -8.16 1.51
CA CYS A 52 -6.40 -7.81 0.36
C CYS A 52 -6.74 -6.31 0.30
N GLU A 53 -7.07 -5.70 1.43
CA GLU A 53 -7.35 -4.26 1.55
C GLU A 53 -6.10 -3.44 1.17
N ALA A 54 -4.94 -3.81 1.71
CA ALA A 54 -3.67 -3.14 1.43
C ALA A 54 -3.24 -3.26 -0.03
N LEU A 55 -3.36 -4.45 -0.63
CA LEU A 55 -3.05 -4.68 -2.05
C LEU A 55 -3.97 -3.87 -2.97
N SER A 56 -5.26 -3.83 -2.66
CA SER A 56 -6.24 -3.06 -3.45
C SER A 56 -5.92 -1.57 -3.40
N TYR A 57 -5.58 -1.06 -2.21
CA TYR A 57 -5.22 0.34 -2.03
C TYR A 57 -3.89 0.69 -2.69
N LEU A 58 -2.87 -0.16 -2.60
CA LEU A 58 -1.60 0.01 -3.30
C LEU A 58 -1.78 0.07 -4.82
N ARG A 59 -2.59 -0.83 -5.40
CA ARG A 59 -2.89 -0.83 -6.84
C ARG A 59 -3.62 0.43 -7.26
N GLN A 60 -4.62 0.87 -6.49
CA GLN A 60 -5.33 2.11 -6.76
C GLN A 60 -4.39 3.32 -6.77
N VAL A 61 -3.45 3.39 -5.82
CA VAL A 61 -2.44 4.44 -5.78
C VAL A 61 -1.49 4.32 -6.97
N GLN A 62 -1.00 3.13 -7.30
CA GLN A 62 -0.15 2.93 -8.47
C GLN A 62 -0.84 3.34 -9.79
N ASP A 63 -2.12 3.04 -9.98
CA ASP A 63 -2.90 3.45 -11.16
C ASP A 63 -3.07 4.98 -11.24
N GLN A 64 -3.34 5.63 -10.10
CA GLN A 64 -3.41 7.10 -10.02
C GLN A 64 -2.07 7.76 -10.32
N LEU A 65 -0.99 7.09 -9.97
CA LEU A 65 0.38 7.55 -10.17
C LEU A 65 0.91 7.23 -11.58
N GLN A 66 0.37 6.24 -12.29
CA GLN A 66 0.88 5.76 -13.58
C GLN A 66 1.00 6.88 -14.61
N ASN A 67 0.02 7.78 -14.63
CA ASN A 67 -0.09 8.90 -15.56
C ASN A 67 0.53 10.22 -15.05
N GLN A 68 1.22 10.20 -13.91
CA GLN A 68 1.78 11.41 -13.28
C GLN A 68 3.31 11.37 -13.20
N ASP A 69 3.94 12.53 -13.38
CA ASP A 69 5.38 12.75 -13.28
C ASP A 69 5.79 12.76 -11.78
N ILE A 70 5.94 11.57 -11.22
CA ILE A 70 6.31 11.37 -9.81
C ILE A 70 7.71 10.79 -9.75
N ALA A 71 8.40 11.14 -8.67
CA ALA A 71 9.71 10.61 -8.33
C ALA A 71 9.74 9.06 -8.46
N PRO A 72 10.65 8.49 -9.26
CA PRO A 72 10.72 7.05 -9.51
C PRO A 72 10.91 6.24 -8.22
N GLU A 73 11.50 6.83 -7.19
CA GLU A 73 11.69 6.24 -5.86
C GLU A 73 10.35 5.87 -5.21
N ILE A 74 9.32 6.70 -5.36
CA ILE A 74 7.99 6.44 -4.79
C ILE A 74 7.33 5.26 -5.51
N ARG A 75 7.44 5.22 -6.85
CA ARG A 75 6.93 4.09 -7.64
C ARG A 75 7.64 2.79 -7.27
N GLN A 76 8.95 2.85 -7.04
CA GLN A 76 9.73 1.68 -6.64
C GLN A 76 9.33 1.19 -5.25
N SER A 77 9.17 2.08 -4.27
CA SER A 77 8.73 1.72 -2.91
C SER A 77 7.35 1.08 -2.91
N LEU A 78 6.39 1.61 -3.68
CA LEU A 78 5.05 1.03 -3.79
C LEU A 78 5.06 -0.37 -4.42
N LYS A 79 5.88 -0.57 -5.46
CA LYS A 79 6.05 -1.90 -6.09
C LYS A 79 6.71 -2.91 -5.16
N GLN A 80 7.68 -2.47 -4.37
CA GLN A 80 8.33 -3.34 -3.38
C GLN A 80 7.34 -3.79 -2.31
N GLU A 81 6.53 -2.88 -1.77
CA GLU A 81 5.52 -3.25 -0.77
C GLU A 81 4.39 -4.10 -1.36
N GLU A 82 3.96 -3.85 -2.60
CA GLU A 82 3.01 -4.74 -3.27
C GLU A 82 3.58 -6.16 -3.45
N SER A 83 4.84 -6.27 -3.90
CA SER A 83 5.49 -7.58 -4.08
C SER A 83 5.60 -8.34 -2.77
N ARG A 84 5.92 -7.64 -1.68
CA ARG A 84 6.00 -8.22 -0.34
C ARG A 84 4.63 -8.70 0.14
N LEU A 85 3.59 -7.87 0.02
CA LEU A 85 2.23 -8.25 0.40
C LEU A 85 1.68 -9.42 -0.42
N MET A 86 2.01 -9.50 -1.71
CA MET A 86 1.61 -10.66 -2.52
C MET A 86 2.26 -11.95 -2.02
N GLN A 87 3.55 -11.91 -1.64
CA GLN A 87 4.20 -13.08 -1.03
C GLN A 87 3.54 -13.46 0.29
N GLU A 88 3.15 -12.48 1.10
CA GLU A 88 2.44 -12.73 2.36
C GLU A 88 1.03 -13.30 2.13
N TYR A 89 0.36 -12.90 1.05
CA TYR A 89 -0.91 -13.48 0.63
C TYR A 89 -0.76 -14.94 0.17
N GLU A 90 0.30 -15.26 -0.57
CA GLU A 90 0.61 -16.63 -1.03
C GLU A 90 0.94 -17.61 0.11
N LEU A 91 1.22 -17.12 1.32
CA LEU A 91 1.48 -17.94 2.50
C LEU A 91 0.21 -18.42 3.22
N PHE A 92 -0.97 -17.90 2.84
CA PHE A 92 -2.28 -18.38 3.30
C PHE A 92 -2.85 -19.44 2.35
#